data_AF-A0A2V8MKM9-F1
#
_entry.id   AF-A0A2V8MKM9-F1
#
_cell.length_a   1.000
_cell.length_b   1.000
_cell.length_c   1.000
_cell.angle_alpha   90.00
_cell.angle_beta   90.00
_cell.angle_gamma   90.00
#
_symmetry.space_group_name_H-M   'P 1'
#
loop_
_entity.id
_entity.type
_entity.pdbx_description
1 polymer ?
#
loop_
_entity_poly.entity_id
_entity_poly.type
_entity_poly.pdbx_seq_one_letter_code
_entity_poly.pdbx_strand_id
1 'polypeptide(L)'
;MQSRIFRLICIITVLALGAPAFAQWGHPLKGSWSGEWWLKKGEENRVLLDFDWDGKTLKGILNPGTDNVTVQNLSLQPPPINNVGKAMDPWLLHFDADVKDASGKVVHYVIDGKLQNLGSYNRFITGTWAVGNQKGEFKVVRN
;
A
#
# COMPACT_ATOMS: atom_id res chain seq x y z
N MET A 1 -44.57 23.07 20.48
CA MET A 1 -44.16 21.69 20.12
C MET A 1 -43.45 21.60 18.76
N GLN A 2 -43.98 22.21 17.69
CA GLN A 2 -43.42 22.07 16.33
C GLN A 2 -41.99 22.60 16.14
N SER A 3 -41.61 23.72 16.77
CA SER A 3 -40.23 24.26 16.70
C SER A 3 -39.17 23.34 17.31
N ARG A 4 -39.53 22.57 18.35
CA ARG A 4 -38.60 21.60 18.99
C ARG A 4 -38.36 20.38 18.10
N ILE A 5 -39.41 19.90 17.44
CA ILE A 5 -39.34 18.77 16.49
C ILE A 5 -38.51 19.16 15.26
N PHE A 6 -38.73 20.36 14.72
CA PHE A 6 -37.96 20.87 13.57
C PHE A 6 -36.46 20.98 13.88
N ARG A 7 -36.10 21.52 15.05
CA ARG A 7 -34.69 21.59 15.50
C ARG A 7 -34.07 20.21 15.66
N LEU A 8 -34.81 19.25 16.20
CA LEU A 8 -34.33 17.88 16.37
C LEU A 8 -34.03 17.22 15.00
N ILE A 9 -34.92 17.41 14.03
CA ILE A 9 -34.75 16.91 12.66
C ILE A 9 -33.50 17.53 12.03
N CYS A 10 -33.31 18.86 12.12
CA CYS A 10 -32.12 19.51 11.60
C CYS A 10 -30.81 18.98 12.22
N ILE A 11 -30.79 18.75 13.54
CA ILE A 11 -29.62 18.20 14.24
C ILE A 11 -29.33 16.77 13.76
N ILE A 12 -30.36 15.93 13.62
CA ILE A 12 -30.21 14.55 13.13
C ILE A 12 -29.71 14.56 11.67
N THR A 13 -30.22 15.46 10.82
CA THR A 13 -29.77 15.58 9.43
C THR A 13 -28.31 16.03 9.35
N VAL A 14 -27.88 17.00 10.16
CA VAL A 14 -26.47 17.45 10.21
C VAL A 14 -25.55 16.33 10.70
N LEU A 15 -25.97 15.57 11.71
CA LEU A 15 -25.21 14.42 12.22
C LEU A 15 -25.15 13.27 11.20
N ALA A 16 -26.24 13.00 10.48
CA ALA A 16 -26.29 11.97 9.44
C ALA A 16 -25.39 12.29 8.23
N LEU A 17 -25.22 13.57 7.91
CA LEU A 17 -24.30 14.03 6.85
C LEU A 17 -22.83 13.97 7.28
N GLY A 18 -22.52 13.94 8.57
CA GLY A 18 -21.15 13.83 9.10
C GLY A 18 -20.58 12.41 9.08
N ALA A 19 -21.43 11.38 9.17
CA ALA A 19 -20.99 9.98 9.21
C ALA A 19 -20.14 9.52 8.00
N PRO A 20 -20.43 9.88 6.73
CA PRO A 20 -19.58 9.47 5.60
C PRO A 20 -18.21 10.19 5.56
N ALA A 21 -17.97 11.22 6.38
CA ALA A 21 -16.66 11.88 6.43
C ALA A 21 -15.54 10.97 6.98
N PHE A 22 -15.87 9.93 7.75
CA PHE A 22 -14.89 8.96 8.27
C PHE A 22 -14.42 7.94 7.23
N ALA A 23 -15.08 7.84 6.07
CA ALA A 23 -14.67 6.96 4.98
C ALA A 23 -13.63 7.58 4.02
N GLN A 24 -13.19 8.82 4.27
CA GLN A 24 -12.36 9.56 3.32
C GLN A 24 -10.89 9.12 3.25
N TRP A 25 -10.40 8.41 4.25
CA TRP A 25 -9.03 7.86 4.23
C TRP A 25 -9.08 6.49 3.58
N GLY A 26 -8.95 6.45 2.24
CA GLY A 26 -8.87 5.22 1.47
C GLY A 26 -7.75 4.28 1.95
N HIS A 27 -7.76 3.03 1.48
CA HIS A 27 -6.78 2.02 1.91
C HIS A 27 -5.34 2.56 1.80
N PRO A 28 -4.51 2.44 2.85
CA PRO A 28 -3.26 3.19 2.96
C PRO A 28 -2.24 2.88 1.85
N LEU A 29 -2.32 1.67 1.28
CA LEU A 29 -1.49 1.25 0.14
C LEU A 29 -2.00 1.74 -1.21
N LYS A 30 -3.32 1.97 -1.37
CA LYS A 30 -3.95 2.21 -2.68
C LYS A 30 -3.35 3.43 -3.35
N GLY A 31 -2.88 3.30 -4.59
CA GLY A 31 -2.31 4.31 -5.47
C GLY A 31 -0.95 3.87 -6.02
N SER A 32 -0.29 4.76 -6.75
CA SER A 32 0.96 4.45 -7.44
C SER A 32 2.19 4.83 -6.62
N TRP A 33 3.23 4.02 -6.72
CA TRP A 33 4.48 4.12 -6.00
C TRP A 33 5.63 3.94 -6.98
N SER A 34 6.71 4.69 -6.78
CA SER A 34 7.88 4.62 -7.63
C SER A 34 9.17 4.61 -6.82
N GLY A 35 10.21 3.97 -7.36
CA GLY A 35 11.51 3.94 -6.72
C GLY A 35 12.44 2.93 -7.34
N GLU A 36 13.27 2.33 -6.49
CA GLU A 36 14.37 1.46 -6.89
C GLU A 36 14.41 0.18 -6.04
N TRP A 37 14.93 -0.89 -6.63
CA TRP A 37 15.31 -2.12 -5.95
C TRP A 37 16.67 -2.60 -6.44
N TRP A 38 17.39 -3.37 -5.63
CA TRP A 38 18.71 -3.90 -5.98
C TRP A 38 18.99 -5.19 -5.25
N LEU A 39 19.63 -6.16 -5.92
CA LEU A 39 20.22 -7.34 -5.25
C LEU A 39 21.57 -7.01 -4.61
N LYS A 40 22.25 -6.01 -5.14
CA LYS A 40 23.56 -5.53 -4.69
C LYS A 40 23.59 -4.01 -4.82
N LYS A 41 23.99 -3.34 -3.74
CA LYS A 41 24.02 -1.87 -3.69
C LYS A 41 24.92 -1.30 -4.79
N GLY A 42 24.44 -0.26 -5.49
CA GLY A 42 25.08 0.30 -6.69
C GLY A 42 24.62 -0.30 -8.02
N GLU A 43 23.74 -1.30 -7.98
CA GLU A 43 23.10 -1.92 -9.14
C GLU A 43 21.57 -1.77 -9.02
N GLU A 44 21.12 -0.52 -8.85
CA GLU A 44 19.71 -0.17 -8.69
C GLU A 44 18.89 -0.32 -9.98
N ASN A 45 17.67 -0.83 -9.83
CA ASN A 45 16.69 -1.06 -10.89
C ASN A 45 15.40 -0.33 -10.56
N ARG A 46 14.91 0.44 -11.53
CA ARG A 46 13.67 1.19 -11.42
C ARG A 46 12.47 0.28 -11.30
N VAL A 47 11.50 0.67 -10.47
CA VAL A 47 10.23 -0.03 -10.34
C VAL A 47 9.08 0.95 -10.16
N LEU A 48 7.94 0.59 -10.77
CA LEU A 48 6.64 1.19 -10.51
C LEU A 48 5.70 0.13 -9.96
N LEU A 49 5.00 0.47 -8.89
CA LEU A 49 3.95 -0.36 -8.30
C LEU A 49 2.66 0.44 -8.31
N ASP A 50 1.56 -0.18 -8.71
CA ASP A 50 0.24 0.44 -8.63
C ASP A 50 -0.69 -0.47 -7.87
N PHE A 51 -1.23 0.01 -6.75
CA PHE A 51 -2.12 -0.75 -5.89
C PHE A 51 -3.52 -0.20 -5.95
N ASP A 52 -4.52 -1.07 -6.05
CA ASP A 52 -5.92 -0.69 -6.02
C ASP A 52 -6.66 -1.36 -4.86
N TRP A 53 -7.65 -0.65 -4.34
CA TRP A 53 -8.57 -1.13 -3.32
C TRP A 53 -9.99 -0.71 -3.69
N ASP A 54 -10.87 -1.70 -3.78
CA ASP A 54 -12.28 -1.54 -4.17
C ASP A 54 -13.24 -1.52 -2.97
N GLY A 55 -12.71 -1.54 -1.74
CA GLY A 55 -13.50 -1.67 -0.51
C GLY A 55 -13.48 -3.07 0.09
N LYS A 56 -13.00 -4.08 -0.65
CA LYS A 56 -12.99 -5.49 -0.23
C LYS A 56 -11.68 -6.19 -0.53
N THR A 57 -11.07 -5.92 -1.68
CA THR A 57 -9.92 -6.65 -2.17
C THR A 57 -8.81 -5.71 -2.59
N LEU A 58 -7.59 -6.06 -2.16
CA LEU A 58 -6.37 -5.37 -2.53
C LEU A 58 -5.81 -6.03 -3.80
N LYS A 59 -5.54 -5.23 -4.82
CA LYS A 59 -4.94 -5.67 -6.08
C LYS A 59 -3.69 -4.85 -6.34
N GLY A 60 -2.77 -5.39 -7.14
CA GLY A 60 -1.57 -4.67 -7.51
C GLY A 60 -1.03 -5.05 -8.88
N ILE A 61 -0.36 -4.09 -9.49
CA ILE A 61 0.44 -4.26 -10.70
C ILE A 61 1.88 -3.87 -10.36
N LEU A 62 2.81 -4.73 -10.73
CA LEU A 62 4.24 -4.47 -10.70
C LEU A 62 4.72 -4.22 -12.13
N ASN A 63 5.43 -3.12 -12.34
CA ASN A 63 6.09 -2.80 -13.59
C ASN A 63 7.61 -2.65 -13.33
N PRO A 64 8.42 -3.61 -13.80
CA PRO A 64 9.87 -3.60 -13.65
C PRO A 64 10.60 -2.91 -14.82
N GLY A 65 9.89 -2.13 -15.64
CA GLY A 65 10.39 -1.44 -16.84
C GLY A 65 10.03 -2.11 -18.17
N THR A 66 9.61 -3.38 -18.16
CA THR A 66 9.16 -4.13 -19.34
C THR A 66 7.63 -4.27 -19.34
N ASP A 67 7.14 -5.45 -18.97
CA ASP A 67 5.71 -5.79 -18.96
C ASP A 67 5.12 -5.62 -17.56
N ASN A 68 3.86 -5.19 -17.52
CA ASN A 68 3.07 -5.17 -16.30
C ASN A 68 2.74 -6.60 -15.86
N VAL A 69 2.99 -6.90 -14.59
CA VAL A 69 2.68 -8.19 -13.97
C VAL A 69 1.70 -7.96 -12.83
N THR A 70 0.67 -8.80 -12.75
CA THR A 70 -0.25 -8.79 -11.60
C THR A 70 0.45 -9.43 -10.41
N VAL A 71 0.42 -8.74 -9.26
CA VAL A 71 1.01 -9.28 -8.03
C VAL A 71 0.10 -10.35 -7.42
N GLN A 72 0.72 -11.31 -6.74
CA GLN A 72 0.09 -12.43 -6.07
C GLN A 72 0.29 -12.31 -4.56
N ASN A 73 -0.54 -12.99 -3.75
CA ASN A 73 -0.46 -13.02 -2.29
C ASN A 73 -0.34 -11.63 -1.61
N LEU A 74 -0.91 -10.60 -2.26
CA LEU A 74 -0.79 -9.23 -1.81
C LEU A 74 -1.54 -9.02 -0.49
N SER A 75 -0.80 -8.60 0.53
CA SER A 75 -1.36 -8.29 1.84
C SER A 75 -0.67 -7.08 2.47
N LEU A 76 -1.42 -6.33 3.27
CA LEU A 76 -0.89 -5.28 4.11
C LEU A 76 -1.44 -5.48 5.54
N GLN A 77 -0.54 -5.68 6.49
CA GLN A 77 -0.90 -5.98 7.88
C GLN A 77 -0.56 -4.79 8.79
N PRO A 78 -1.53 -4.25 9.54
CA PRO A 78 -1.24 -3.24 10.55
C PRO A 78 -0.43 -3.85 11.70
N PRO A 79 0.38 -3.06 12.41
CA PRO A 79 1.03 -3.51 13.63
C PRO A 79 -0.04 -3.86 14.69
N PRO A 80 0.25 -4.78 15.62
CA PRO A 80 -0.63 -5.04 16.75
C PRO A 80 -0.81 -3.77 17.58
N ILE A 81 -2.01 -3.17 17.53
CA ILE A 81 -2.33 -1.97 18.30
C ILE A 81 -2.78 -2.40 19.70
N ASN A 82 -1.81 -2.69 20.56
CA ASN A 82 -2.05 -2.96 21.98
C ASN A 82 -1.82 -1.73 22.87
N ASN A 83 -1.26 -0.64 22.32
CA ASN A 83 -1.18 0.68 22.94
C ASN A 83 -0.98 1.77 21.88
N VAL A 84 -1.12 3.04 22.27
CA VAL A 84 -1.03 4.20 21.37
C VAL A 84 0.36 4.34 20.74
N GLY A 85 1.43 3.95 21.44
CA GLY A 85 2.79 4.01 20.90
C GLY A 85 3.00 3.12 19.67
N LYS A 86 2.24 2.02 19.57
CA LYS A 86 2.25 1.10 18.42
C LYS A 86 1.51 1.61 17.20
N ALA A 87 0.70 2.67 17.32
CA ALA A 87 -0.04 3.22 16.19
C ALA A 87 0.88 3.81 15.10
N MET A 88 2.14 4.11 15.44
CA MET A 88 3.13 4.63 14.50
C MET A 88 4.06 3.55 13.93
N ASP A 89 3.94 2.30 14.38
CA ASP A 89 4.75 1.21 13.84
C ASP A 89 4.40 0.96 12.36
N PRO A 90 5.35 0.49 11.55
CA PRO A 90 5.13 0.26 10.13
C PRO A 90 4.08 -0.83 9.88
N TRP A 91 3.31 -0.68 8.82
CA TRP A 91 2.46 -1.76 8.33
C TRP A 91 3.30 -2.68 7.44
N LEU A 92 3.11 -3.99 7.59
CA LEU A 92 3.90 -5.00 6.87
C LEU A 92 3.23 -5.31 5.54
N LEU A 93 3.92 -5.02 4.45
CA LEU A 93 3.52 -5.37 3.08
C LEU A 93 4.16 -6.70 2.71
N HIS A 94 3.40 -7.57 2.07
CA HIS A 94 3.92 -8.77 1.41
C HIS A 94 3.21 -8.95 0.07
N PHE A 95 3.97 -9.31 -0.97
CA PHE A 95 3.43 -9.81 -2.23
C PHE A 95 4.50 -10.56 -3.03
N ASP A 96 4.03 -11.37 -3.97
CA ASP A 96 4.86 -12.08 -4.93
C ASP A 96 4.56 -11.63 -6.36
N ALA A 97 5.48 -11.87 -7.29
CA ALA A 97 5.24 -11.65 -8.71
C ALA A 97 6.09 -12.60 -9.58
N ASP A 98 5.49 -13.15 -10.63
CA ASP A 98 6.21 -13.94 -11.63
C ASP A 98 6.55 -13.07 -12.83
N VAL A 99 7.81 -12.69 -12.96
CA VAL A 99 8.31 -11.74 -13.98
C VAL A 99 9.13 -12.48 -15.02
N LYS A 100 8.99 -12.11 -16.29
CA LYS A 100 9.87 -12.61 -17.35
C LYS A 100 11.16 -11.80 -17.37
N ASP A 101 12.30 -12.47 -17.29
CA ASP A 101 13.60 -11.84 -17.50
C ASP A 101 13.84 -11.53 -18.99
N ALA A 102 14.99 -10.91 -19.30
CA ALA A 102 15.38 -10.57 -20.67
C ALA A 102 15.48 -11.78 -21.62
N SER A 103 15.62 -13.00 -21.09
CA SER A 103 15.63 -14.25 -21.87
C SER A 103 14.23 -14.83 -22.08
N GLY A 104 13.19 -14.22 -21.50
CA GLY A 104 11.82 -14.70 -21.51
C GLY A 104 11.52 -15.77 -20.46
N LYS A 105 12.50 -16.12 -19.61
CA LYS A 105 12.32 -17.08 -18.53
C LYS A 105 11.55 -16.42 -17.38
N VAL A 106 10.59 -17.16 -16.82
CA VAL A 106 9.86 -16.72 -15.63
C VAL A 106 10.76 -16.82 -14.39
N VAL A 107 10.81 -15.74 -13.63
CA VAL A 107 11.55 -15.59 -12.39
C VAL A 107 10.58 -15.12 -11.31
N HIS A 108 10.59 -15.81 -10.17
CA HIS A 108 9.72 -15.52 -9.05
C HIS A 108 10.34 -14.48 -8.14
N TYR A 109 9.60 -13.39 -7.90
CA TYR A 109 9.95 -12.31 -7.00
C TYR A 109 9.13 -12.40 -5.72
N VAL A 110 9.76 -12.18 -4.57
CA VAL A 110 9.11 -12.09 -3.26
C VAL A 110 9.50 -10.77 -2.61
N ILE A 111 8.50 -9.96 -2.25
CA ILE A 111 8.70 -8.62 -1.73
C ILE A 111 8.08 -8.51 -0.34
N ASP A 112 8.91 -8.16 0.65
CA ASP A 112 8.49 -7.87 2.02
C ASP A 112 8.84 -6.43 2.37
N GLY A 113 7.84 -5.62 2.69
CA GLY A 113 7.99 -4.19 2.91
C GLY A 113 7.47 -3.70 4.26
N LYS A 114 7.97 -2.53 4.67
CA LYS A 114 7.49 -1.76 5.81
C LYS A 114 6.95 -0.43 5.28
N LEU A 115 5.62 -0.28 5.26
CA LEU A 115 4.96 0.98 4.95
C LEU A 115 5.07 1.92 6.15
N GLN A 116 5.76 3.03 5.95
CA GLN A 116 6.07 4.01 7.00
C GLN A 116 5.41 5.35 6.69
N ASN A 117 5.36 6.23 7.70
CA ASN A 117 4.86 7.60 7.58
C ASN A 117 3.40 7.71 7.10
N LEU A 118 2.51 6.81 7.52
CA LEU A 118 1.10 6.78 7.12
C LEU A 118 0.36 8.13 7.28
N GLY A 119 0.68 8.88 8.35
CA GLY A 119 0.10 10.21 8.60
C GLY A 119 0.71 11.34 7.77
N SER A 120 1.76 11.09 7.00
CA SER A 120 2.43 12.07 6.15
C SER A 120 2.00 11.94 4.69
N TYR A 121 2.17 13.02 3.93
CA TYR A 121 2.13 12.99 2.47
C TYR A 121 3.28 12.14 1.90
N ASN A 122 4.46 12.21 2.53
CA ASN A 122 5.68 11.52 2.09
C ASN A 122 5.75 10.09 2.63
N ARG A 123 4.77 9.26 2.26
CA ARG A 123 4.77 7.83 2.58
C ARG A 123 5.82 7.12 1.74
N PHE A 124 6.46 6.13 2.35
CA PHE A 124 7.41 5.29 1.65
C PHE A 124 7.37 3.86 2.18
N ILE A 125 7.85 2.94 1.36
CA ILE A 125 7.98 1.53 1.69
C ILE A 125 9.44 1.17 1.48
N THR A 126 10.04 0.58 2.49
CA THR A 126 11.38 -0.03 2.42
C THR A 126 11.30 -1.48 2.82
N GLY A 127 12.20 -2.30 2.31
CA GLY A 127 12.23 -3.69 2.70
C GLY A 127 13.11 -4.51 1.80
N THR A 128 12.73 -5.78 1.65
CA THR A 128 13.54 -6.76 0.94
C THR A 128 12.90 -7.17 -0.37
N TRP A 129 13.74 -7.32 -1.39
CA TRP A 129 13.37 -7.80 -2.70
C TRP A 129 14.16 -9.08 -2.99
N ALA A 130 13.47 -10.21 -3.09
CA ALA A 130 14.09 -11.49 -3.38
C ALA A 130 13.80 -11.92 -4.81
N VAL A 131 14.82 -12.47 -5.48
CA VAL A 131 14.76 -13.01 -6.83
C VAL A 131 15.35 -14.42 -6.78
N GLY A 132 14.49 -15.44 -6.76
CA GLY A 132 14.93 -16.81 -6.46
C GLY A 132 15.65 -16.88 -5.11
N ASN A 133 16.91 -17.31 -5.10
CA ASN A 133 17.73 -17.44 -3.88
C ASN A 133 18.52 -16.16 -3.53
N GLN A 134 18.47 -15.13 -4.38
CA GLN A 134 19.16 -13.87 -4.12
C GLN A 134 18.19 -12.92 -3.41
N LYS A 135 18.73 -12.14 -2.47
CA LYS A 135 17.95 -11.19 -1.68
C LYS A 135 18.70 -9.87 -1.61
N GLY A 136 17.99 -8.80 -1.89
CA GLY A 136 18.46 -7.45 -1.68
C GLY A 136 17.37 -6.58 -1.10
N GLU A 137 17.39 -5.31 -1.45
CA GLU A 137 16.58 -4.27 -0.82
C GLU A 137 15.81 -3.46 -1.86
N PHE A 138 14.79 -2.75 -1.40
CA PHE A 138 14.09 -1.78 -2.22
C PHE A 138 13.62 -0.58 -1.39
N LYS A 139 13.35 0.51 -2.10
CA LYS A 139 12.66 1.67 -1.57
C LYS A 139 11.75 2.26 -2.64
N VAL A 140 10.49 2.43 -2.30
CA VAL A 140 9.52 3.17 -3.12
C VAL A 140 8.85 4.27 -2.31
N VAL A 141 8.47 5.34 -2.99
CA VAL A 141 7.79 6.51 -2.42
C VAL A 141 6.43 6.64 -3.11
N ARG A 142 5.47 7.16 -2.36
CA ARG A 142 4.14 7.46 -2.89
C ARG A 142 4.21 8.60 -3.90
N ASN A 143 3.62 8.40 -5.08
CA ASN A 143 3.44 9.45 -6.10
C ASN A 143 2.29 10.40 -5.72
#